data_AF-A0A2H1A748-F1
#
_entry.id   AF-A0A2H1A748-F1
#
_cell.length_a   1.000
_cell.length_b   1.000
_cell.length_c   1.000
_cell.angle_alpha   90.00
_cell.angle_beta   90.00
_cell.angle_gamma   90.00
#
_symmetry.space_group_name_H-M   'P 1'
#
loop_
_entity.id
_entity.type
_entity.pdbx_description
1 polymer ?
#
loop_
_entity_poly.entity_id
_entity_poly.type
_entity_poly.pdbx_seq_one_letter_code
_entity_poly.pdbx_strand_id
1 'polypeptide(L)'
;MSRLRRVDRAILEQNEPIDSQDQELLIVQLAKQNDENLALYSKVLAFAVVVELPILIWLTRTASSKREKLLFTIIITLSSLLSLVNLMYNIDDLGEHLSRRIISRNWSRSFATVSKHIISFNGVAAFNALLLVDLANVARKSGFKHMYCIVPIGNLIMVFLIRKWYSEIKGNVKELDGLRYDYKGV
;
A
#
# COMPACT_ATOMS: atom_id res chain seq x y z
N MET A 1 31.25 -33.09 25.40
CA MET A 1 30.27 -31.97 25.38
C MET A 1 30.51 -31.15 24.12
N SER A 2 29.48 -30.93 23.29
CA SER A 2 29.63 -30.40 21.94
C SER A 2 29.98 -28.91 21.91
N ARG A 3 30.82 -28.51 20.95
CA ARG A 3 31.18 -27.11 20.67
C ARG A 3 29.95 -26.21 20.50
N LEU A 4 28.84 -26.74 19.99
CA LEU A 4 27.55 -26.07 19.88
C LEU A 4 27.04 -25.52 21.22
N ARG A 5 27.15 -26.28 22.31
CA ARG A 5 26.75 -25.78 23.65
C ARG A 5 27.64 -24.68 24.20
N ARG A 6 28.90 -24.59 23.75
CA ARG A 6 29.80 -23.48 24.14
C ARG A 6 29.53 -22.23 23.31
N VAL A 7 29.14 -22.39 22.05
CA VAL A 7 28.74 -21.27 21.17
C VAL A 7 27.39 -20.71 21.63
N ASP A 8 26.39 -21.56 21.90
CA ASP A 8 25.10 -21.11 22.45
C ASP A 8 25.28 -20.42 23.81
N ARG A 9 26.15 -20.95 24.66
CA ARG A 9 26.44 -20.34 25.97
C ARG A 9 27.22 -19.03 25.83
N ALA A 10 28.14 -18.93 24.89
CA ALA A 10 28.85 -17.67 24.61
C ALA A 10 27.93 -16.61 23.98
N ILE A 11 26.96 -17.01 23.16
CA ILE A 11 25.92 -16.11 22.61
C ILE A 11 24.98 -15.64 23.74
N LEU A 12 24.64 -16.52 24.68
CA LEU A 12 23.84 -16.18 25.85
C LEU A 12 24.60 -15.34 26.90
N GLU A 13 25.92 -15.51 27.03
CA GLU A 13 26.79 -14.76 27.95
C GLU A 13 27.23 -13.39 27.38
N GLN A 14 27.18 -13.18 26.06
CA GLN A 14 27.46 -11.88 25.41
C GLN A 14 26.27 -10.92 25.36
N ASN A 15 25.06 -11.39 25.61
CA ASN A 15 23.89 -10.53 25.71
C ASN A 15 23.83 -9.92 27.11
N GLU A 16 24.64 -8.89 27.37
CA GLU A 16 24.21 -7.88 28.33
C GLU A 16 22.80 -7.44 27.89
N PRO A 17 21.79 -7.49 28.78
CA PRO A 17 20.47 -6.99 28.43
C PRO A 17 20.63 -5.55 27.95
N ILE A 18 20.23 -5.28 26.71
CA ILE A 18 20.29 -3.95 26.11
C ILE A 18 19.72 -2.95 27.12
N ASP A 19 20.47 -1.90 27.45
CA ASP A 19 20.00 -0.88 28.39
C ASP A 19 18.66 -0.32 27.88
N SER A 20 17.78 -0.01 28.83
CA SER A 20 16.48 0.61 28.59
C SER A 20 16.55 1.85 27.67
N GLN A 21 17.65 2.61 27.71
CA GLN A 21 17.89 3.75 26.82
C GLN A 21 18.21 3.31 25.39
N ASP A 22 19.05 2.28 25.23
CA ASP A 22 19.38 1.72 23.93
C ASP A 22 18.16 1.03 23.29
N GLN A 23 17.32 0.36 24.09
CA GLN A 23 16.06 -0.22 23.61
C GLN A 23 15.10 0.86 23.08
N GLU A 24 14.99 2.00 23.78
CA GLU A 24 14.14 3.12 23.35
C GLU A 24 14.66 3.74 22.05
N LEU A 25 15.97 3.95 21.95
CA LEU A 25 16.60 4.42 20.72
C LEU A 25 16.34 3.46 19.55
N LEU A 26 16.44 2.15 19.78
CA LEU A 26 16.17 1.14 18.75
C LEU A 26 14.70 1.13 18.31
N ILE A 27 13.74 1.18 19.24
CA ILE A 27 12.31 1.22 18.91
C ILE A 27 11.98 2.47 18.08
N VAL A 28 12.49 3.63 18.48
CA VAL A 28 12.30 4.89 17.75
C VAL A 28 12.95 4.83 16.37
N GLN A 29 14.16 4.28 16.26
CA GLN A 29 14.84 4.10 14.99
C GLN A 29 14.08 3.14 14.06
N LEU A 30 13.58 2.01 14.57
CA LEU A 30 12.79 1.05 13.80
C LEU A 30 11.48 1.66 13.30
N ALA A 31 10.77 2.41 14.14
CA ALA A 31 9.57 3.13 13.75
C ALA A 31 9.86 4.13 12.61
N LYS A 32 10.89 4.96 12.81
CA LYS A 32 11.31 5.97 11.83
C LYS A 32 11.74 5.35 10.51
N GLN A 33 12.53 4.28 10.56
CA GLN A 33 12.99 3.57 9.38
C GLN A 33 11.83 2.93 8.62
N ASN A 34 10.81 2.42 9.31
CA ASN A 34 9.61 1.89 8.66
C ASN A 34 8.82 2.98 7.91
N ASP A 35 8.67 4.16 8.51
CA ASP A 35 8.01 5.31 7.85
C ASP A 35 8.84 5.81 6.63
N GLU A 36 10.17 5.89 6.77
CA GLU A 36 11.08 6.26 5.68
C GLU A 36 11.04 5.23 4.53
N ASN A 37 11.02 3.94 4.84
CA ASN A 37 10.92 2.86 3.86
C ASN A 37 9.58 2.89 3.13
N LEU A 38 8.47 3.10 3.85
CA LEU A 38 7.15 3.27 3.22
C LEU A 38 7.16 4.42 2.23
N ALA A 39 7.71 5.57 2.62
CA ALA A 39 7.79 6.75 1.76
C ALA A 39 8.66 6.50 0.52
N LEU A 40 9.80 5.82 0.68
CA LEU A 40 10.70 5.47 -0.42
C LEU A 40 10.04 4.49 -1.38
N TYR A 41 9.53 3.37 -0.88
CA TYR A 41 8.91 2.33 -1.72
C TYR A 41 7.67 2.85 -2.45
N SER A 42 6.86 3.68 -1.79
CA SER A 42 5.69 4.30 -2.43
C SER A 42 6.10 5.25 -3.56
N LYS A 43 7.18 6.04 -3.38
CA LYS A 43 7.71 6.92 -4.44
C LYS A 43 8.30 6.13 -5.61
N VAL A 44 9.05 5.07 -5.33
CA VAL A 44 9.63 4.21 -6.38
C VAL A 44 8.52 3.54 -7.18
N LEU A 45 7.50 3.00 -6.52
CA LEU A 45 6.37 2.40 -7.21
C LEU A 45 5.55 3.43 -7.99
N ALA A 46 5.32 4.63 -7.43
CA ALA A 46 4.65 5.70 -8.14
C ALA A 46 5.43 6.12 -9.41
N PHE A 47 6.76 6.21 -9.31
CA PHE A 47 7.60 6.48 -10.47
C PHE A 47 7.50 5.37 -11.52
N ALA A 48 7.51 4.10 -11.11
CA ALA A 48 7.31 2.97 -12.03
C ALA A 48 5.96 3.06 -12.77
N VAL A 49 4.88 3.38 -12.05
CA VAL A 49 3.53 3.57 -12.63
C VAL A 49 3.50 4.72 -13.65
N VAL A 50 4.21 5.82 -13.39
CA VAL A 50 4.31 6.94 -14.34
C VAL A 50 5.09 6.54 -15.60
N VAL A 51 6.18 5.79 -15.45
CA VAL A 51 7.05 5.39 -16.57
C VAL A 51 6.40 4.35 -17.47
N GLU A 52 5.67 3.39 -16.91
CA GLU A 52 5.02 2.34 -17.69
C GLU A 52 3.72 2.79 -18.37
N LEU A 53 3.03 3.80 -17.82
CA LEU A 53 1.77 4.32 -18.37
C LEU A 53 1.85 4.67 -19.87
N PRO A 54 2.84 5.44 -20.38
CA PRO A 54 2.95 5.71 -21.82
C PRO A 54 3.17 4.44 -22.65
N ILE A 55 3.88 3.44 -22.11
CA ILE A 55 4.09 2.15 -22.78
C ILE A 55 2.75 1.40 -22.90
N LEU A 56 1.97 1.35 -21.81
CA LEU A 56 0.65 0.72 -21.82
C LEU A 56 -0.32 1.42 -22.76
N ILE A 57 -0.35 2.76 -22.76
CA ILE A 57 -1.17 3.55 -23.69
C ILE A 57 -0.73 3.31 -25.13
N TRP A 58 0.57 3.20 -25.41
CA TRP A 58 1.05 2.88 -26.74
C TRP A 58 0.61 1.48 -27.17
N LEU A 59 0.68 0.49 -26.26
CA LEU A 59 0.25 -0.88 -26.53
C LEU A 59 -1.24 -0.97 -26.89
N THR A 60 -2.12 -0.12 -26.32
CA THR A 60 -3.56 -0.16 -26.65
C THR A 60 -3.84 0.06 -28.13
N ARG A 61 -2.92 0.67 -28.88
CA ARG A 61 -3.03 0.84 -30.35
C ARG A 61 -3.16 -0.48 -31.09
N THR A 62 -2.67 -1.59 -30.53
CA THR A 62 -2.77 -2.93 -31.11
C THR A 62 -4.16 -3.57 -30.95
N ALA A 63 -5.08 -2.93 -30.22
CA ALA A 63 -6.47 -3.40 -30.15
C ALA A 63 -7.19 -3.32 -31.50
N SER A 64 -8.15 -4.21 -31.70
CA SER A 64 -8.75 -4.50 -33.01
C SER A 64 -9.74 -3.42 -33.45
N SER A 65 -10.55 -2.90 -32.51
CA SER A 65 -11.59 -1.91 -32.81
C SER A 65 -11.29 -0.54 -32.17
N LYS A 66 -11.80 0.55 -32.78
CA LYS A 66 -11.68 1.91 -32.22
C LYS A 66 -12.31 2.01 -30.82
N ARG A 67 -13.42 1.29 -30.58
CA ARG A 67 -14.11 1.27 -29.29
C ARG A 67 -13.27 0.59 -28.21
N GLU A 68 -12.66 -0.56 -28.52
CA GLU A 68 -11.76 -1.23 -27.58
C GLU A 68 -10.53 -0.39 -27.26
N LYS A 69 -9.91 0.25 -28.27
CA LYS A 69 -8.77 1.17 -28.04
C LYS A 69 -9.12 2.23 -27.02
N LEU A 70 -10.29 2.87 -27.19
CA LEU A 70 -10.77 3.90 -26.28
C LEU A 70 -11.01 3.33 -24.87
N LEU A 71 -11.73 2.22 -24.75
CA LEU A 71 -12.03 1.59 -23.46
C LEU A 71 -10.76 1.17 -22.72
N PHE A 72 -9.83 0.47 -23.38
CA PHE A 72 -8.56 0.08 -22.78
C PHE A 72 -7.77 1.29 -22.31
N THR A 73 -7.70 2.35 -23.11
CA THR A 73 -6.97 3.56 -22.75
C THR A 73 -7.59 4.26 -21.53
N ILE A 74 -8.92 4.38 -21.49
CA ILE A 74 -9.63 5.01 -20.36
C ILE A 74 -9.43 4.18 -19.09
N ILE A 75 -9.63 2.85 -19.16
CA ILE A 75 -9.55 2.00 -17.97
C ILE A 75 -8.12 1.94 -17.43
N ILE A 76 -7.11 1.80 -18.31
CA ILE A 76 -5.69 1.78 -17.90
C ILE A 76 -5.28 3.12 -17.28
N THR A 77 -5.65 4.24 -17.90
CA THR A 77 -5.31 5.57 -17.37
C THR A 77 -5.99 5.82 -16.03
N LEU A 78 -7.27 5.48 -15.90
CA LEU A 78 -8.01 5.62 -14.64
C LEU A 78 -7.45 4.72 -13.54
N SER A 79 -7.14 3.46 -13.85
CA SER A 79 -6.52 2.52 -12.92
C SER A 79 -5.15 3.01 -12.44
N SER A 80 -4.32 3.51 -13.36
CA SER A 80 -3.00 4.06 -13.02
C SER A 80 -3.10 5.31 -12.16
N LEU A 81 -4.05 6.20 -12.46
CA LEU A 81 -4.33 7.38 -11.63
C LEU A 81 -4.77 6.99 -10.22
N LEU A 82 -5.67 6.02 -10.07
CA LEU A 82 -6.10 5.54 -8.75
C LEU A 82 -4.95 4.94 -7.96
N SER A 83 -4.09 4.13 -8.60
CA SER A 83 -2.88 3.60 -7.98
C SER A 83 -1.93 4.71 -7.52
N LEU A 84 -1.71 5.73 -8.35
CA LEU A 84 -0.88 6.90 -7.98
C LEU A 84 -1.47 7.66 -6.80
N VAL A 85 -2.78 7.89 -6.79
CA VAL A 85 -3.44 8.57 -5.68
C VAL A 85 -3.27 7.76 -4.38
N ASN A 86 -3.40 6.44 -4.45
CA ASN A 86 -3.23 5.54 -3.29
C ASN A 86 -1.78 5.46 -2.78
N LEU A 87 -0.80 5.74 -3.64
CA LEU A 87 0.63 5.73 -3.28
C LEU A 87 1.13 7.07 -2.77
N MET A 88 0.66 8.16 -3.36
CA MET A 88 1.20 9.50 -3.09
C MET A 88 0.47 10.24 -1.98
N TYR A 89 -0.80 9.90 -1.71
CA TYR A 89 -1.62 10.61 -0.74
C TYR A 89 -2.09 9.67 0.37
N ASN A 90 -2.14 10.21 1.59
CA ASN A 90 -2.88 9.56 2.66
C ASN A 90 -4.39 9.77 2.42
N ILE A 91 -4.98 8.86 1.64
CA ILE A 91 -6.40 8.97 1.24
C ILE A 91 -7.32 8.97 2.46
N ASP A 92 -6.95 8.29 3.54
CA ASP A 92 -7.79 8.24 4.74
C ASP A 92 -7.92 9.63 5.38
N ASP A 93 -6.82 10.40 5.44
CA ASP A 93 -6.87 11.80 5.90
C ASP A 93 -7.74 12.66 4.97
N LEU A 94 -7.64 12.45 3.65
CA LEU A 94 -8.46 13.15 2.67
C LEU A 94 -9.96 12.86 2.86
N GLY A 95 -10.32 11.59 3.08
CA GLY A 95 -11.68 11.16 3.36
C GLY A 95 -12.23 11.75 4.66
N GLU A 96 -11.39 11.88 5.68
CA GLU A 96 -11.76 12.58 6.90
C GLU A 96 -12.00 14.08 6.70
N HIS A 97 -11.13 14.77 5.95
CA HIS A 97 -11.31 16.18 5.66
C HIS A 97 -12.59 16.43 4.84
N LEU A 98 -12.87 15.58 3.85
CA LEU A 98 -14.06 15.69 3.01
C LEU A 98 -15.34 15.39 3.80
N SER A 99 -15.35 14.33 4.61
CA SER A 99 -16.51 14.01 5.46
C SER A 99 -16.83 15.15 6.44
N ARG A 100 -15.81 15.75 7.07
CA ARG A 100 -15.99 16.95 7.93
C ARG A 100 -16.58 18.12 7.16
N ARG A 101 -16.09 18.38 5.94
CA ARG A 101 -16.61 19.46 5.08
C ARG A 101 -18.06 19.21 4.65
N ILE A 102 -18.42 17.96 4.33
CA ILE A 102 -19.80 17.57 3.97
C ILE A 102 -20.75 17.79 5.16
N ILE A 103 -20.34 17.39 6.36
CA ILE A 103 -21.12 17.63 7.59
C ILE A 103 -21.31 19.13 7.82
N SER A 104 -20.26 19.94 7.62
CA SER A 104 -20.35 21.41 7.76
C SER A 104 -21.31 22.08 6.76
N ARG A 105 -21.54 21.44 5.60
CA ARG A 105 -22.48 21.90 4.56
C ARG A 105 -23.91 21.40 4.77
N ASN A 106 -24.22 20.86 5.95
CA ASN A 106 -25.55 20.39 6.34
C ASN A 106 -26.10 19.24 5.48
N TRP A 107 -25.22 18.49 4.82
CA TRP A 107 -25.59 17.25 4.13
C TRP A 107 -25.83 16.11 5.13
N SER A 108 -26.55 15.06 4.69
CA SER A 108 -26.91 13.94 5.57
C SER A 108 -25.66 13.26 6.14
N ARG A 109 -25.70 12.90 7.43
CA ARG A 109 -24.62 12.16 8.09
C ARG A 109 -24.30 10.84 7.38
N SER A 110 -25.32 10.19 6.83
CA SER A 110 -25.16 8.97 6.02
C SER A 110 -24.27 9.20 4.80
N PHE A 111 -24.43 10.31 4.09
CA PHE A 111 -23.59 10.64 2.94
C PHE A 111 -22.13 10.90 3.35
N ALA A 112 -21.90 11.57 4.49
CA ALA A 112 -20.56 11.78 5.02
C ALA A 112 -19.85 10.45 5.35
N THR A 113 -20.55 9.51 5.98
CA THR A 113 -20.00 8.18 6.29
C THR A 113 -19.65 7.38 5.03
N VAL A 114 -20.52 7.41 4.02
CA VAL A 114 -20.27 6.76 2.72
C VAL A 114 -19.08 7.40 2.02
N SER A 115 -18.99 8.72 2.00
CA SER A 115 -17.86 9.44 1.40
C SER A 115 -16.53 9.08 2.06
N LYS A 116 -16.51 8.91 3.40
CA LYS A 116 -15.31 8.48 4.13
C LYS A 116 -14.88 7.06 3.73
N HIS A 117 -15.83 6.14 3.53
CA HIS A 117 -15.51 4.76 3.13
C HIS A 117 -15.02 4.69 1.68
N ILE A 118 -15.64 5.43 0.77
CA ILE A 118 -15.23 5.49 -0.65
C ILE A 118 -13.85 6.13 -0.76
N ILE A 119 -13.62 7.23 -0.02
CA ILE A 119 -12.35 7.95 0.01
C ILE A 119 -11.53 7.42 1.18
N SER A 120 -11.23 6.12 1.11
CA SER A 120 -10.28 5.43 1.96
C SER A 120 -9.35 4.61 1.07
N PHE A 121 -8.23 4.16 1.63
CA PHE A 121 -7.32 3.27 0.90
C PHE A 121 -8.05 2.04 0.32
N ASN A 122 -8.88 1.40 1.14
CA ASN A 122 -9.64 0.21 0.76
C ASN A 122 -10.72 0.54 -0.27
N GLY A 123 -11.38 1.70 -0.15
CA GLY A 123 -12.39 2.16 -1.11
C GLY A 123 -11.79 2.39 -2.51
N VAL A 124 -10.65 3.10 -2.57
CA VAL A 124 -9.92 3.35 -3.82
C VAL A 124 -9.35 2.06 -4.40
N ALA A 125 -8.80 1.18 -3.56
CA ALA A 125 -8.30 -0.12 -4.01
C ALA A 125 -9.43 -1.02 -4.55
N ALA A 126 -10.60 -1.03 -3.91
CA ALA A 126 -11.76 -1.77 -4.38
C ALA A 126 -12.29 -1.22 -5.71
N PHE A 127 -12.37 0.11 -5.85
CA PHE A 127 -12.76 0.73 -7.12
C PHE A 127 -11.75 0.42 -8.23
N ASN A 128 -10.45 0.45 -7.92
CA ASN A 128 -9.40 0.06 -8.87
C ASN A 128 -9.53 -1.43 -9.26
N ALA A 129 -9.79 -2.33 -8.30
CA ALA A 129 -10.02 -3.74 -8.58
C ALA A 129 -11.22 -3.96 -9.52
N LEU A 130 -12.32 -3.22 -9.33
CA LEU A 130 -13.49 -3.27 -10.22
C LEU A 130 -13.12 -2.86 -11.65
N LEU A 131 -12.34 -1.78 -11.83
CA LEU A 131 -11.85 -1.37 -13.14
C LEU A 131 -10.99 -2.46 -13.80
N LEU A 132 -10.17 -3.18 -13.02
CA LEU A 132 -9.36 -4.28 -13.53
C LEU A 132 -10.21 -5.51 -13.91
N VAL A 133 -11.30 -5.78 -13.20
CA VAL A 133 -12.27 -6.81 -13.59
C VAL A 133 -12.92 -6.43 -14.92
N ASP A 134 -13.32 -5.18 -15.11
CA ASP A 134 -13.85 -4.70 -16.38
C ASP A 134 -12.82 -4.79 -17.50
N LEU A 135 -11.56 -4.42 -17.22
CA LEU A 135 -10.45 -4.57 -18.16
C LEU A 135 -10.26 -6.03 -18.58
N ALA A 136 -10.28 -6.95 -17.63
CA ALA A 136 -10.14 -8.38 -17.86
C ALA A 136 -11.32 -8.93 -18.68
N ASN A 137 -12.54 -8.47 -18.41
CA ASN A 137 -13.74 -8.85 -19.17
C ASN A 137 -13.65 -8.41 -20.63
N VAL A 138 -13.17 -7.18 -20.88
CA VAL A 138 -12.97 -6.67 -22.25
C VAL A 138 -11.82 -7.41 -22.95
N ALA A 139 -10.74 -7.69 -22.23
CA ALA A 139 -9.59 -8.43 -22.75
C ALA A 139 -9.92 -9.89 -23.09
N ARG A 140 -10.78 -10.56 -22.30
CA ARG A 140 -11.19 -11.96 -22.52
C ARG A 140 -11.90 -12.18 -23.84
N LYS A 141 -12.67 -11.17 -24.31
CA LYS A 141 -13.33 -11.21 -25.62
C LYS A 141 -12.37 -11.10 -26.81
N SER A 142 -11.08 -10.86 -26.54
CA SER A 142 -10.16 -10.26 -27.49
C SER A 142 -8.85 -11.03 -27.76
N GLY A 143 -8.70 -12.28 -27.32
CA GLY A 143 -7.51 -13.10 -27.60
C GLY A 143 -6.26 -12.65 -26.82
N PHE A 144 -5.13 -12.41 -27.50
CA PHE A 144 -3.81 -12.09 -26.91
C PHE A 144 -3.74 -10.81 -26.03
N LYS A 145 -4.88 -10.14 -25.80
CA LYS A 145 -5.02 -8.88 -25.07
C LYS A 145 -4.94 -9.02 -23.54
N HIS A 146 -4.70 -10.22 -23.00
CA HIS A 146 -4.45 -10.43 -21.57
C HIS A 146 -3.21 -9.67 -21.04
N MET A 147 -2.25 -9.35 -21.92
CA MET A 147 -1.05 -8.58 -21.56
C MET A 147 -1.37 -7.20 -20.96
N TYR A 148 -2.48 -6.58 -21.35
CA TYR A 148 -2.89 -5.27 -20.80
C TYR A 148 -3.25 -5.31 -19.31
N CYS A 149 -3.62 -6.48 -18.81
CA CYS A 149 -4.07 -6.63 -17.43
C CYS A 149 -2.91 -6.88 -16.46
N ILE A 150 -1.79 -7.42 -16.96
CA ILE A 150 -0.67 -7.89 -16.12
C ILE A 150 -0.09 -6.73 -15.30
N VAL A 151 0.26 -5.63 -15.97
CA VAL A 151 0.92 -4.49 -15.32
C VAL A 151 0.00 -3.80 -14.32
N PRO A 152 -1.24 -3.40 -14.67
CA PRO A 152 -2.16 -2.78 -13.70
C PRO A 152 -2.51 -3.68 -12.51
N ILE A 153 -2.67 -4.99 -12.71
CA ILE A 153 -2.89 -5.96 -11.62
C ILE A 153 -1.64 -6.02 -10.72
N GLY A 154 -0.45 -6.10 -11.32
CA GLY A 154 0.82 -6.09 -10.58
C GLY A 154 0.94 -4.87 -9.67
N ASN A 155 0.64 -3.67 -10.18
CA ASN A 155 0.65 -2.45 -9.38
C ASN A 155 -0.30 -2.51 -8.19
N LEU A 156 -1.54 -2.94 -8.42
CA LEU A 156 -2.54 -3.03 -7.35
C LEU A 156 -2.08 -4.00 -6.25
N ILE A 157 -1.48 -5.13 -6.63
CA ILE A 157 -0.90 -6.09 -5.68
C ILE A 157 0.25 -5.44 -4.91
N MET A 158 1.17 -4.77 -5.59
CA MET A 158 2.33 -4.14 -4.95
C MET A 158 1.93 -3.04 -3.97
N VAL A 159 0.92 -2.23 -4.31
CA VAL A 159 0.31 -1.24 -3.40
C VAL A 159 -0.18 -1.91 -2.11
N PHE A 160 -0.86 -3.05 -2.23
CA PHE A 160 -1.33 -3.83 -1.08
C PHE A 160 -0.17 -4.41 -0.26
N LEU A 161 0.84 -4.98 -0.92
CA LEU A 161 1.98 -5.61 -0.24
C LEU A 161 2.78 -4.58 0.56
N ILE A 162 3.09 -3.42 -0.03
CA ILE A 162 3.81 -2.34 0.66
C ILE A 162 3.04 -1.91 1.91
N ARG A 163 1.72 -1.73 1.79
CA ARG A 163 0.89 -1.27 2.91
C ARG A 163 0.70 -2.33 3.98
N LYS A 164 0.56 -3.59 3.58
CA LYS A 164 0.52 -4.73 4.50
C LYS A 164 1.83 -4.83 5.29
N TRP A 165 2.96 -4.81 4.59
CA TRP A 165 4.29 -4.86 5.18
C TRP A 165 4.51 -3.73 6.20
N TYR A 166 4.16 -2.49 5.83
CA TYR A 166 4.22 -1.35 6.74
C TYR A 166 3.38 -1.57 8.00
N SER A 167 2.14 -2.05 7.85
CA SER A 167 1.22 -2.28 8.96
C SER A 167 1.70 -3.39 9.90
N GLU A 168 2.27 -4.46 9.35
CA GLU A 168 2.83 -5.57 10.14
C GLU A 168 4.03 -5.10 10.97
N ILE A 169 4.98 -4.38 10.36
CA ILE A 169 6.14 -3.83 11.09
C ILE A 169 5.69 -2.84 12.16
N LYS A 170 4.74 -1.96 11.84
CA LYS A 170 4.19 -1.01 12.82
C LYS A 170 3.51 -1.71 14.00
N GLY A 171 2.83 -2.82 13.74
CA GLY A 171 2.29 -3.70 14.78
C GLY A 171 3.37 -4.27 15.68
N ASN A 172 4.40 -4.88 15.08
CA ASN A 172 5.53 -5.46 15.82
C ASN A 172 6.28 -4.42 16.68
N VAL A 173 6.50 -3.22 16.14
CA VAL A 173 7.13 -2.10 16.88
C VAL A 173 6.26 -1.66 18.06
N LYS A 174 4.94 -1.65 17.89
CA LYS A 174 4.00 -1.33 18.98
C LYS A 174 3.98 -2.42 20.06
N GLU A 175 4.07 -3.69 19.68
CA GLU A 175 4.18 -4.80 20.64
C GLU A 175 5.50 -4.73 21.42
N LEU A 176 6.61 -4.41 20.76
CA LEU A 176 7.91 -4.16 21.40
C LEU A 176 7.84 -3.01 22.42
N ASP A 177 7.16 -1.92 22.09
CA ASP A 177 6.93 -0.81 23.03
C ASP A 177 5.96 -1.21 24.17
N GLY A 178 5.00 -2.12 23.92
CA GLY A 178 4.10 -2.65 24.95
C GLY A 178 4.83 -3.52 25.99
N LEU A 179 5.69 -4.43 25.54
CA LEU A 179 6.50 -5.30 26.40
C LEU A 179 7.40 -4.50 27.37
N ARG A 180 7.82 -3.28 26.98
CA ARG A 180 8.55 -2.35 27.84
C ARG A 180 7.76 -1.98 29.10
N TYR A 181 6.45 -1.73 28.98
CA TYR A 181 5.62 -1.28 30.12
C TYR A 181 5.31 -2.43 31.07
N ASP A 182 5.13 -3.65 30.55
CA ASP A 182 4.90 -4.84 31.38
C ASP A 182 6.12 -5.20 32.25
N TYR A 183 7.34 -4.93 31.78
CA TYR A 183 8.57 -5.14 32.55
C TYR A 183 8.93 -4.00 33.53
N LYS A 184 8.34 -2.80 33.38
CA LYS A 184 8.51 -1.69 34.34
C LYS A 184 7.49 -1.70 35.49
N GLY A 185 6.46 -2.55 35.41
CA GLY A 185 5.39 -2.69 36.39
C GLY A 185 5.65 -3.71 37.52
N VAL A 186 6.84 -4.31 37.54
CA VAL A 186 7.35 -5.23 38.59
C VAL A 186 8.59 -4.60 39.20
#